data_AF-A0A0S7ERI5-F1
#
_entry.id   AF-A0A0S7ERI5-F1
#
_cell.length_a   1.000
_cell.length_b   1.000
_cell.length_c   1.000
_cell.angle_alpha   90.00
_cell.angle_beta   90.00
_cell.angle_gamma   90.00
#
_symmetry.space_group_name_H-M   'P 1'
#
loop_
_entity.id
_entity.type
_entity.pdbx_description
1 polymer ?
#
loop_
_entity_poly.entity_id
_entity_poly.type
_entity_poly.pdbx_seq_one_letter_code
_entity_poly.pdbx_strand_id
1 'polypeptide(L)'
;NPPDVKYHGLVNHGATDYLNSVLQVLFMTEEFREAVIRLTSPSQEYIDHHLKGLFEELLQRTADPYHILRAVGVNNVDQQQDAAEYFERILRKTSEDAAQIFHGQLSHRTTCLKCQTDCPSS
;
A
#
# COMPACT_ATOMS: atom_id res chain seq x y z
N ASN A 1 -8.39 -26.86 17.38
CA ASN A 1 -7.24 -25.94 17.32
C ASN A 1 -7.38 -25.15 16.03
N PRO A 2 -7.49 -23.81 16.06
CA PRO A 2 -7.32 -23.05 14.83
C PRO A 2 -5.91 -23.34 14.28
N PRO A 3 -5.72 -23.40 12.95
CA PRO A 3 -4.39 -23.57 12.39
C PRO A 3 -3.50 -22.44 12.88
N ASP A 4 -2.29 -22.77 13.32
CA ASP A 4 -1.26 -21.77 13.62
C ASP A 4 -1.03 -20.96 12.34
N VAL A 5 -1.52 -19.72 12.31
CA VAL A 5 -1.30 -18.83 11.17
C VAL A 5 0.16 -18.44 11.21
N LYS A 6 0.97 -19.11 10.41
CA LYS A 6 2.39 -18.85 10.31
C LYS A 6 2.60 -17.65 9.40
N TYR A 7 2.72 -16.47 10.00
CA TYR A 7 3.06 -15.25 9.26
C TYR A 7 4.52 -15.31 8.82
N HIS A 8 4.75 -14.99 7.55
CA HIS A 8 6.07 -14.91 6.97
C HIS A 8 6.57 -13.47 6.88
N GLY A 9 7.87 -13.29 7.09
CA GLY A 9 8.51 -11.98 7.03
C GLY A 9 8.84 -11.53 5.60
N LEU A 10 9.41 -10.34 5.48
CA LEU A 10 9.98 -9.80 4.25
C LEU A 10 11.50 -9.73 4.36
N VAL A 11 12.20 -9.96 3.26
CA VAL A 11 13.65 -9.71 3.17
C VAL A 11 13.90 -8.21 3.34
N ASN A 12 14.82 -7.84 4.22
CA ASN A 12 15.27 -6.45 4.35
C ASN A 12 16.49 -6.21 3.46
N HIS A 13 16.40 -5.24 2.55
CA HIS A 13 17.46 -4.86 1.61
C HIS A 13 18.32 -3.69 2.11
N GLY A 14 18.26 -3.34 3.39
CA GLY A 14 19.07 -2.28 4.00
C GLY A 14 18.24 -1.38 4.90
N ALA A 15 18.10 -0.11 4.54
CA ALA A 15 17.31 0.85 5.30
C ALA A 15 15.80 0.77 4.99
N THR A 16 15.29 -0.38 4.53
CA THR A 16 13.93 -0.55 4.00
C THR A 16 12.89 -1.04 5.02
N ASP A 17 13.16 -0.98 6.33
CA ASP A 17 12.23 -1.50 7.35
C ASP A 17 10.87 -0.79 7.39
N TYR A 18 10.84 0.51 7.07
CA TYR A 18 9.60 1.28 6.91
C TYR A 18 8.71 0.68 5.80
N LEU A 19 9.34 0.21 4.73
CA LEU A 19 8.70 -0.37 3.55
C LEU A 19 8.12 -1.75 3.86
N ASN A 20 8.92 -2.57 4.51
CA ASN A 20 8.50 -3.89 4.97
C ASN A 20 7.32 -3.77 5.93
N SER A 21 7.35 -2.78 6.82
CA SER A 21 6.24 -2.49 7.74
C SER A 21 4.96 -2.12 6.98
N VAL A 22 5.05 -1.22 5.98
CA VAL A 22 3.90 -0.84 5.14
C VAL A 22 3.33 -2.02 4.37
N LEU A 23 4.18 -2.83 3.73
CA LEU A 23 3.75 -4.01 2.97
C LEU A 23 3.08 -5.06 3.86
N GLN A 24 3.59 -5.26 5.08
CA GLN A 24 2.96 -6.14 6.06
C GLN A 24 1.59 -5.60 6.50
N VAL A 25 1.44 -4.29 6.73
CA VAL A 25 0.12 -3.69 7.05
C VAL A 25 -0.89 -3.90 5.91
N LEU A 26 -0.47 -3.67 4.66
CA LEU A 26 -1.31 -3.91 3.49
C LEU A 26 -1.69 -5.38 3.35
N PHE A 27 -0.74 -6.30 3.56
CA PHE A 27 -1.00 -7.74 3.53
C PHE A 27 -1.94 -8.20 4.65
N MET A 28 -1.83 -7.62 5.84
CA MET A 28 -2.67 -7.93 6.99
C MET A 28 -4.09 -7.36 6.87
N THR A 29 -4.29 -6.36 5.99
CA THR A 29 -5.62 -5.83 5.65
C THR A 29 -6.31 -6.83 4.72
N GLU A 30 -7.16 -7.68 5.28
CA GLU A 30 -7.75 -8.84 4.58
C GLU A 30 -8.50 -8.45 3.32
N GLU A 31 -9.33 -7.41 3.38
CA GLU A 31 -10.11 -6.93 2.24
C GLU A 31 -9.20 -6.48 1.09
N PHE A 32 -8.09 -5.81 1.41
CA PHE A 32 -7.11 -5.36 0.42
C PHE A 32 -6.35 -6.56 -0.18
N ARG A 33 -5.85 -7.45 0.67
CA ARG A 33 -5.15 -8.67 0.26
C ARG A 33 -6.00 -9.50 -0.68
N GLU A 34 -7.26 -9.74 -0.34
CA GLU A 34 -8.18 -10.51 -1.17
C GLU A 34 -8.49 -9.83 -2.50
N ALA A 35 -8.68 -8.51 -2.50
CA ALA A 35 -8.90 -7.75 -3.73
C ALA A 35 -7.71 -7.91 -4.68
N VAL A 36 -6.49 -7.78 -4.17
CA VAL A 36 -5.25 -7.95 -4.96
C VAL A 36 -5.09 -9.40 -5.48
N ILE A 37 -5.32 -10.41 -4.65
CA ILE A 37 -5.17 -11.83 -5.04
C ILE A 37 -6.20 -12.23 -6.12
N ARG A 38 -7.43 -11.72 -6.01
CA ARG A 38 -8.55 -12.03 -6.92
C ARG A 38 -8.36 -11.49 -8.35
N LEU A 39 -7.40 -10.58 -8.57
CA LEU A 39 -7.08 -10.07 -9.90
C LEU A 39 -6.58 -11.19 -10.83
N THR A 40 -7.39 -11.59 -11.79
CA THR A 40 -7.08 -12.67 -12.75
C THR A 40 -6.13 -12.24 -13.85
N SER A 41 -6.19 -10.98 -14.28
CA SER A 41 -5.33 -10.40 -15.32
C SER A 41 -4.93 -8.98 -14.94
N PRO A 42 -4.05 -8.79 -13.95
CA PRO A 42 -3.61 -7.46 -13.54
C PRO A 42 -2.90 -6.76 -14.71
N SER A 43 -3.33 -5.53 -15.02
CA SER A 43 -2.71 -4.70 -16.05
C SER A 43 -1.24 -4.44 -15.71
N GLN A 44 -0.39 -4.34 -16.74
CA GLN A 44 1.01 -3.91 -16.59
C GLN A 44 1.14 -2.41 -16.28
N GLU A 45 0.04 -1.65 -16.40
CA GLU A 45 -0.03 -0.23 -16.03
C GLU A 45 0.05 -0.01 -14.51
N TYR A 46 -0.49 -0.95 -13.73
CA TYR A 46 -0.52 -0.88 -12.27
C TYR A 46 0.47 -1.86 -11.63
N ILE A 47 0.84 -1.59 -10.38
CA ILE A 47 1.75 -2.48 -9.63
C ILE A 47 1.05 -3.71 -9.04
N ASP A 48 -0.25 -3.88 -9.31
CA ASP A 48 -1.08 -4.94 -8.74
C ASP A 48 -0.52 -6.34 -8.98
N HIS A 49 0.08 -6.57 -10.14
CA HIS A 49 0.72 -7.85 -10.46
C HIS A 49 1.93 -8.14 -9.56
N HIS A 50 2.70 -7.09 -9.19
CA HIS A 50 3.80 -7.22 -8.24
C HIS A 50 3.28 -7.42 -6.81
N LEU A 51 2.23 -6.69 -6.40
CA LEU A 51 1.59 -6.87 -5.10
C LEU A 51 0.99 -8.28 -4.96
N LYS A 52 0.30 -8.76 -5.99
CA LYS A 52 -0.26 -10.11 -6.04
C LYS A 52 0.82 -11.17 -5.88
N GLY A 53 1.90 -11.08 -6.66
CA GLY A 53 3.02 -12.00 -6.55
C GLY A 53 3.63 -12.00 -5.14
N LEU A 54 3.85 -10.82 -4.55
CA LEU A 54 4.36 -10.71 -3.19
C LEU A 54 3.41 -11.35 -2.16
N PHE A 55 2.11 -11.09 -2.26
CA PHE A 55 1.12 -11.61 -1.30
C PHE A 55 0.95 -13.12 -1.40
N GLU A 56 0.96 -13.67 -2.61
CA GLU A 56 0.95 -15.12 -2.83
C GLU A 56 2.21 -15.79 -2.25
N GLU A 57 3.38 -15.15 -2.37
CA GLU A 57 4.60 -15.63 -1.74
C GLU A 57 4.55 -15.54 -0.21
N LEU A 58 4.09 -14.42 0.35
CA LEU A 58 3.96 -14.19 1.79
C LEU A 58 3.02 -15.18 2.48
N LEU A 59 2.06 -15.75 1.76
CA LEU A 59 1.20 -16.83 2.29
C LEU A 59 1.96 -18.16 2.47
N GLN A 60 3.09 -18.35 1.78
CA GLN A 60 3.81 -19.62 1.74
C GLN A 60 5.20 -19.56 2.38
N ARG A 61 5.88 -18.40 2.30
CA ARG A 61 7.27 -18.22 2.68
C ARG A 61 7.64 -16.76 2.87
N THR A 62 8.85 -16.53 3.37
CA THR A 62 9.46 -15.19 3.35
C THR A 62 9.59 -14.71 1.91
N ALA A 63 9.11 -13.50 1.64
CA ALA A 63 9.06 -12.94 0.29
C ALA A 63 10.03 -11.77 0.11
N ASP A 64 10.39 -11.49 -1.14
CA ASP A 64 11.31 -10.40 -1.50
C ASP A 64 10.53 -9.21 -2.11
N PRO A 65 10.54 -8.02 -1.46
CA PRO A 65 9.82 -6.84 -1.95
C PRO A 65 10.58 -6.05 -3.03
N TYR A 66 11.73 -6.51 -3.52
CA TYR A 66 12.60 -5.78 -4.45
C TYR A 66 11.90 -5.31 -5.74
N HIS A 67 11.01 -6.13 -6.29
CA HIS A 67 10.27 -5.76 -7.50
C HIS A 67 9.29 -4.61 -7.26
N ILE A 68 8.67 -4.55 -6.08
CA ILE A 68 7.76 -3.46 -5.71
C ILE A 68 8.56 -2.19 -5.47
N LEU A 69 9.68 -2.27 -4.74
CA LEU A 69 10.63 -1.16 -4.52
C LEU A 69 10.98 -0.45 -5.83
N ARG A 70 11.33 -1.21 -6.87
CA ARG A 70 11.62 -0.68 -8.22
C ARG A 70 10.39 -0.06 -8.87
N ALA A 71 9.24 -0.70 -8.80
CA ALA A 71 8.01 -0.26 -9.48
C ALA A 71 7.45 1.08 -8.92
N VAL A 72 7.69 1.34 -7.63
CA VAL A 72 7.27 2.58 -6.95
C VAL A 72 8.37 3.65 -6.92
N GLY A 73 9.50 3.41 -7.58
CA GLY A 73 10.57 4.40 -7.78
C GLY A 73 11.51 4.59 -6.58
N VAL A 74 11.60 3.61 -5.69
CA VAL A 74 12.63 3.58 -4.64
C VAL A 74 13.94 3.07 -5.26
N ASN A 75 14.74 4.02 -5.76
CA ASN A 75 16.01 3.72 -6.44
C ASN A 75 17.20 3.59 -5.47
N ASN A 76 17.05 4.10 -4.24
CA ASN A 76 18.10 4.09 -3.23
C ASN A 76 17.59 3.45 -1.94
N VAL A 77 17.95 2.18 -1.73
CA VAL A 77 17.53 1.37 -0.56
C VAL A 77 18.28 1.75 0.73
N ASP A 78 19.26 2.64 0.64
CA ASP A 78 20.06 3.14 1.76
C ASP A 78 19.46 4.41 2.42
N GLN A 79 18.34 4.94 1.88
CA GLN A 79 17.69 6.14 2.40
C GLN A 79 16.30 5.83 2.96
N GLN A 80 16.09 6.09 4.24
CA GLN A 80 14.76 6.01 4.86
C GLN A 80 13.83 7.08 4.27
N GLN A 81 12.61 6.67 3.95
CA GLN A 81 11.52 7.56 3.54
C GLN A 81 10.39 7.52 4.56
N ASP A 82 9.50 8.50 4.48
CA ASP A 82 8.30 8.51 5.29
C ASP A 82 7.38 7.33 4.91
N ALA A 83 6.96 6.55 5.91
CA ALA A 83 6.11 5.38 5.71
C ALA A 83 4.74 5.75 5.10
N ALA A 84 4.18 6.92 5.47
CA ALA A 84 2.93 7.40 4.91
C ALA A 84 3.10 7.84 3.45
N GLU A 85 4.22 8.51 3.12
CA GLU A 85 4.51 8.85 1.72
C GLU A 85 4.61 7.58 0.86
N TYR A 86 5.29 6.55 1.36
CA TYR A 86 5.41 5.29 0.65
C TYR A 86 4.06 4.55 0.52
N PHE A 87 3.26 4.56 1.58
CA PHE A 87 1.90 4.03 1.57
C PHE A 87 1.04 4.71 0.49
N GLU A 88 1.05 6.05 0.44
CA GLU A 88 0.36 6.80 -0.61
C GLU A 88 0.87 6.47 -2.02
N ARG A 89 2.19 6.33 -2.19
CA ARG A 89 2.78 5.97 -3.50
C ARG A 89 2.35 4.60 -3.98
N ILE A 90 2.25 3.61 -3.09
CA ILE A 90 1.68 2.30 -3.44
C ILE A 90 0.24 2.47 -3.90
N LEU A 91 -0.59 3.11 -3.08
CA LEU A 91 -2.02 3.22 -3.37
C LEU A 91 -2.30 3.97 -4.68
N ARG A 92 -1.54 5.03 -4.99
CA ARG A 92 -1.66 5.77 -6.26
C ARG A 92 -1.25 4.97 -7.50
N LYS A 93 -0.48 3.90 -7.32
CA LYS A 93 0.00 3.01 -8.39
C LYS A 93 -0.76 1.68 -8.45
N THR A 94 -1.63 1.44 -7.50
CA THR A 94 -2.56 0.30 -7.45
C THR A 94 -3.84 0.67 -8.20
N SER A 95 -4.51 -0.31 -8.80
CA SER A 95 -5.80 -0.04 -9.46
C SER A 95 -6.86 0.45 -8.46
N GLU A 96 -7.83 1.23 -8.95
CA GLU A 96 -8.94 1.71 -8.11
C GLU A 96 -9.70 0.56 -7.45
N ASP A 97 -9.87 -0.58 -8.13
CA ASP A 97 -10.54 -1.77 -7.60
C ASP A 97 -9.89 -2.30 -6.33
N ALA A 98 -8.56 -2.33 -6.27
CA ALA A 98 -7.82 -2.76 -5.08
C ALA A 98 -7.67 -1.62 -4.05
N ALA A 99 -7.46 -0.39 -4.49
CA ALA A 99 -7.25 0.76 -3.60
C ALA A 99 -8.53 1.30 -2.95
N GLN A 100 -9.72 0.89 -3.43
CA GLN A 100 -11.03 1.41 -3.01
C GLN A 100 -11.23 1.47 -1.49
N ILE A 101 -10.71 0.49 -0.75
CA ILE A 101 -10.85 0.38 0.72
C ILE A 101 -10.17 1.55 1.45
N PHE A 102 -9.16 2.16 0.82
CA PHE A 102 -8.41 3.29 1.38
C PHE A 102 -8.89 4.65 0.88
N HIS A 103 -9.92 4.70 0.04
CA HIS A 103 -10.48 5.96 -0.43
C HIS A 103 -11.35 6.60 0.65
N GLY A 104 -10.85 7.67 1.26
CA GLY A 104 -11.61 8.57 2.12
C GLY A 104 -11.96 9.88 1.40
N GLN A 105 -13.13 10.45 1.71
CA GLN A 105 -13.48 11.80 1.27
C GLN A 105 -13.10 12.80 2.38
N LEU A 106 -12.18 13.72 2.07
CA LEU A 106 -11.86 14.85 2.94
C LEU A 106 -12.52 16.12 2.37
N SER A 107 -13.42 16.74 3.13
CA SER A 107 -13.96 18.06 2.80
C SER A 107 -13.27 19.13 3.65
N HIS A 108 -12.68 20.13 2.98
CA HIS A 108 -12.04 21.25 3.67
C HIS A 108 -13.00 22.44 3.73
N ARG A 109 -13.52 22.74 4.93
CA ARG A 109 -14.44 23.85 5.16
C ARG A 109 -13.71 25.00 5.83
N THR A 110 -13.60 26.13 5.15
CA THR A 110 -13.07 27.36 5.73
C THR A 110 -14.25 28.28 6.05
N THR A 111 -14.44 28.61 7.32
CA THR A 111 -15.47 29.55 7.76
C THR A 111 -14.84 30.87 8.15
N CYS A 112 -15.43 31.97 7.68
CA CYS A 112 -15.00 33.28 8.12
C CYS A 112 -15.53 33.55 9.54
N LEU A 113 -14.63 33.74 10.52
CA LEU A 113 -14.99 34.05 11.91
C LEU A 113 -15.83 35.33 12.07
N LYS A 114 -15.79 36.23 11.08
CA LYS A 114 -16.45 37.55 11.14
C LYS A 114 -17.90 37.53 10.61
N CYS A 115 -18.19 36.70 9.62
CA CYS A 115 -19.52 36.60 9.00
C CYS A 115 -20.19 35.23 9.11
N GLN A 116 -19.52 34.24 9.74
CA GLN A 116 -19.99 32.87 9.99
C GLN A 116 -20.51 32.11 8.75
N THR A 117 -20.18 32.60 7.56
CA THR A 117 -20.50 31.96 6.29
C THR A 117 -19.34 31.13 5.78
N ASP A 118 -19.68 30.06 5.08
CA ASP A 118 -18.73 29.19 4.40
C ASP A 118 -18.12 29.92 3.23
N CYS A 119 -16.79 29.88 3.14
CA CYS A 119 -16.12 30.25 1.90
C CYS A 119 -16.18 29.06 0.94
N PRO A 120 -16.62 29.25 -0.32
CA PRO A 120 -16.60 28.17 -1.30
C PRO A 120 -15.16 27.71 -1.53
N SER A 121 -14.93 26.39 -1.44
CA SER A 121 -13.65 25.75 -1.77
C SER A 121 -13.36 25.91 -3.27
N SER A 122 -12.15 26.39 -3.59
CA SER A 122 -11.66 26.70 -4.94
C SER A 122 -11.25 25.45 -5.73
#